data_AF-T1AHA2-F1
#
_entry.id   AF-T1AHA2-F1
#
_cell.length_a   1.000
_cell.length_b   1.000
_cell.length_c   1.000
_cell.angle_alpha   90.00
_cell.angle_beta   90.00
_cell.angle_gamma   90.00
#
_symmetry.space_group_name_H-M   'P 1'
#
loop_
_entity.id
_entity.type
_entity.pdbx_description
1 polymer ?
#
loop_
_entity_poly.entity_id
_entity_poly.type
_entity_poly.pdbx_seq_one_letter_code
_entity_poly.pdbx_strand_id
1 'polypeptide(L)' 'AELTGGGHNAFSRYERGEARPMPAVINLFSLLDRHPELLEELAEAPSRTNVS' A
#
# COMPACT_ATOMS: atom_id res chain seq x y z
N ALA A 1 4.39 -2.24 -6.44
CA ALA A 1 3.26 -1.79 -7.27
C ALA A 1 1.91 -2.37 -6.82
N GLU A 2 1.89 -3.42 -6.01
CA GLU A 2 0.67 -4.21 -5.76
C GLU A 2 -0.17 -3.77 -4.54
N LEU A 3 0.38 -3.08 -3.55
CA LEU A 3 -0.38 -2.71 -2.35
C LEU A 3 -1.28 -1.46 -2.51
N THR A 4 -1.04 -0.60 -3.50
CA THR A 4 -1.76 0.68 -3.65
C THR A 4 -2.42 0.89 -5.01
N GLY A 5 -2.40 -0.12 -5.88
CA GLY A 5 -3.06 -0.08 -7.20
C GLY A 5 -2.53 0.99 -8.17
N GLY A 6 -1.40 1.65 -7.86
CA GLY A 6 -0.96 2.84 -8.59
C GLY A 6 0.36 2.71 -9.36
N GLY A 7 0.96 1.51 -9.46
CA GLY A 7 2.27 1.34 -10.09
C GLY A 7 3.41 1.96 -9.26
N HIS A 8 4.65 1.92 -9.77
CA HIS A 8 5.86 2.45 -9.10
C HIS A 8 5.72 3.91 -8.63
N ASN A 9 4.81 4.68 -9.24
CA ASN A 9 4.65 6.13 -9.02
C ASN A 9 3.37 6.51 -8.25
N ALA A 10 2.70 5.56 -7.59
CA ALA A 10 1.42 5.81 -6.91
C ALA A 10 1.50 6.93 -5.87
N PHE A 11 2.50 6.84 -4.99
CA PHE A 11 2.74 7.81 -3.91
C PHE A 11 3.06 9.19 -4.47
N SER A 12 3.97 9.24 -5.45
CA SER A 12 4.40 10.48 -6.06
C SER A 12 3.25 11.27 -6.71
N ARG A 13 2.25 10.56 -7.28
CA ARG A 13 1.03 11.22 -7.80
C ARG A 13 0.12 11.75 -6.68
N TYR A 14 0.03 11.05 -5.55
CA TYR A 14 -0.74 11.53 -4.39
C TYR A 14 -0.12 12.80 -3.81
N GLU A 15 1.21 12.83 -3.66
CA GLU A 15 1.96 13.99 -3.17
C GLU A 15 1.79 15.21 -4.07
N ARG A 16 1.78 15.02 -5.40
CA ARG A 16 1.53 16.09 -6.38
C ARG A 16 0.06 16.44 -6.58
N GLY A 17 -0.88 15.74 -5.93
CA GLY A 17 -2.31 15.94 -6.11
C GLY A 17 -2.86 15.50 -7.47
N GLU A 18 -2.08 14.76 -8.25
CA GLU A 18 -2.43 14.25 -9.59
C GLU A 18 -3.40 13.06 -9.53
N ALA A 19 -3.50 12.40 -8.38
CA ALA A 19 -4.44 11.31 -8.13
C ALA A 19 -4.93 11.36 -6.69
N ARG A 20 -6.16 10.86 -6.44
CA ARG A 20 -6.66 10.67 -5.08
C ARG A 20 -6.30 9.27 -4.59
N PRO A 21 -5.77 9.11 -3.36
CA PRO A 21 -5.51 7.80 -2.79
C PRO A 21 -6.80 7.00 -2.62
N MET A 22 -6.76 5.70 -2.93
CA MET A 22 -7.91 4.83 -2.68
C MET A 22 -8.17 4.70 -1.17
N PRO A 23 -9.44 4.55 -0.74
CA PRO A 23 -9.78 4.39 0.68
C PRO A 23 -8.99 3.27 1.37
N ALA A 24 -8.68 2.19 0.67
CA ALA A 24 -7.85 1.09 1.20
C ALA A 24 -6.44 1.53 1.61
N VAL A 25 -5.81 2.45 0.85
CA VAL A 25 -4.47 2.97 1.13
C VAL A 25 -4.50 3.85 2.38
N ILE A 26 -5.51 4.70 2.49
CA ILE A 26 -5.69 5.55 3.68
C ILE A 26 -5.97 4.69 4.92
N ASN A 27 -6.87 3.70 4.80
CA ASN A 27 -7.20 2.82 5.91
C ASN A 27 -5.99 1.99 6.37
N LEU A 28 -5.16 1.53 5.44
CA LEU A 28 -3.92 0.82 5.76
C LEU A 28 -2.98 1.71 6.57
N PHE A 29 -2.73 2.95 6.14
CA PHE A 29 -1.86 3.86 6.90
C PHE A 29 -2.42 4.22 8.28
N SER A 30 -3.72 4.49 8.38
CA SER A 30 -4.38 4.75 9.67
C SER A 30 -4.37 3.54 10.62
N LEU A 31 -4.26 2.32 10.07
CA LEU A 31 -4.10 1.11 10.86
C LEU A 31 -2.66 0.99 11.35
N LEU A 32 -1.68 1.14 10.45
CA LEU A 32 -0.25 1.03 10.76
C LEU A 32 0.25 2.14 11.68
N ASP A 33 -0.34 3.34 11.63
CA ASP A 33 -0.04 4.44 12.56
C ASP A 33 -0.37 4.07 14.02
N ARG A 34 -1.40 3.24 14.22
CA ARG A 34 -1.81 2.75 15.55
C ARG A 34 -1.17 1.42 15.94
N HIS A 35 -0.76 0.65 14.94
CA HIS A 35 -0.27 -0.73 15.08
C HIS A 35 0.93 -0.96 14.15
N PRO A 36 2.11 -0.34 14.43
CA PRO A 36 3.29 -0.48 13.58
C PRO A 36 3.82 -1.92 13.51
N GLU A 37 3.54 -2.75 14.51
CA GLU A 37 3.89 -4.18 14.56
C GLU A 37 3.33 -5.00 13.39
N LEU A 38 2.18 -4.58 12.82
CA LEU A 38 1.56 -5.26 11.69
C LEU A 38 2.37 -5.16 10.38
N LEU A 39 3.40 -4.31 10.34
CA LEU A 39 4.35 -4.28 9.22
C LEU A 39 5.08 -5.62 9.06
N GLU A 40 5.33 -6.35 10.14
CA GLU A 40 6.02 -7.64 10.11
C GLU A 40 5.19 -8.68 9.33
N GLU A 41 3.87 -8.68 9.52
CA GLU A 41 2.95 -9.56 8.80
C GLU A 41 2.93 -9.29 7.28
N LEU A 42 3.12 -8.03 6.87
CA LEU A 42 3.19 -7.65 5.47
C LEU A 42 4.51 -8.09 4.81
N ALA A 43 5.60 -8.16 5.58
CA ALA A 43 6.89 -8.63 5.09
C ALA A 43 6.93 -10.16 4.95
N GLU A 44 6.17 -10.87 5.80
CA GLU A 44 6.06 -12.33 5.78
C GLU A 44 4.99 -12.86 4.81
N ALA A 45 4.09 -11.99 4.33
CA ALA A 45 3.08 -12.37 3.36
C ALA A 45 3.76 -13.04 2.15
N PRO A 46 3.47 -14.33 1.85
CA PRO A 46 4.10 -15.01 0.73
C PRO A 46 3.79 -14.20 -0.52
N SER A 47 4.83 -13.72 -1.18
CA SER A 47 4.73 -13.09 -2.49
C SER A 47 4.00 -14.07 -3.39
N ARG A 48 2.70 -13.83 -3.62
CA ARG A 48 1.88 -14.58 -4.57
C ARG A 48 2.31 -14.18 -5.97
N THR A 49 3.56 -14.48 -6.29
CA THR A 49 4.09 -14.47 -7.64
C THR A 49 3.69 -15.79 -8.29
N ASN A 50 3.08 -15.69 -9.47
CA ASN A 50 2.54 -16.73 -10.35
C ASN A 50 1.14 -17.29 -10.05
N VAL A 51 0.15 -16.74 -10.76
CA VAL A 51 -0.67 -17.56 -11.67
C VAL A 51 -0.69 -16.89 -13.04
N SER A 52 0.22 -17.34 -13.91
CA SER A 52 0.04 -17.42 -15.37
C SER A 52 0.43 -18.83 -15.78
#